data_AF-A0A0R3QB30-F1
#
_entry.id   AF-A0A0R3QB30-F1
#
_cell.length_a   1.000
_cell.length_b   1.000
_cell.length_c   1.000
_cell.angle_alpha   90.00
_cell.angle_beta   90.00
_cell.angle_gamma   90.00
#
_symmetry.space_group_name_H-M   'P 1'
#
loop_
_entity.id
_entity.type
_entity.pdbx_description
1 polymer ?
#
loop_
_entity_poly.entity_id
_entity_poly.type
_entity_poly.pdbx_seq_one_letter_code
_entity_poly.pdbx_strand_id
1 'polypeptide(L)'
;CRKCECDRIGSATQQCDRNNGSCICLPGSGGPLCNMCARGYTGQWPRCQACGECFQNWDEIIQDLRNQVEALIETAKNVEDTGVASVYDNEFEKMENSLLDLKTQLESANITRRNVIGLQNEIDKLRQNINLKKELLNSVGGRITEISSNVDGADLELKSLVEEADRLTEKSQAFQENATLLRVTDVQGAYNITRESAEKSSAAKLRTDQADLKITSAESSRQEAIQLLDNNQLDFEKQFSENEMALVRIDKQLANFETVLPMLNRDVCGAESAPCDQLCGGPGSCGHCGGRSCLSGSVSKAEMAKKFADEADQKLNEKQKEAEEVCD
;
A
#
# COMPACT_ATOMS: atom_id res chain seq x y z
N CYS A 1 -18.69 40.87 30.77
CA CYS A 1 -17.70 41.75 31.41
C CYS A 1 -17.57 41.39 32.88
N ARG A 2 -16.35 41.43 33.43
CA ARG A 2 -16.10 41.33 34.87
C ARG A 2 -15.78 42.72 35.41
N LYS A 3 -16.19 42.99 36.63
CA LYS A 3 -15.94 44.27 37.28
C LYS A 3 -14.45 44.37 37.63
N CYS A 4 -13.84 45.53 37.41
CA CYS A 4 -12.49 45.80 37.90
C CYS A 4 -12.50 45.88 39.43
N GLU A 5 -11.58 45.18 40.07
CA GLU A 5 -11.44 45.14 41.53
C GLU A 5 -10.12 45.78 41.99
N CYS A 6 -9.76 46.90 41.36
CA CYS A 6 -8.56 47.67 41.69
C CYS A 6 -8.63 48.19 43.14
N ASP A 7 -7.53 48.09 43.87
CA ASP A 7 -7.44 48.57 45.24
C ASP A 7 -7.58 50.10 45.29
N ARG A 8 -8.42 50.60 46.20
CA ARG A 8 -8.69 52.04 46.31
C ARG A 8 -7.51 52.85 46.82
N ILE A 9 -6.61 52.22 47.56
CA ILE A 9 -5.45 52.86 48.17
C ILE A 9 -4.24 52.73 47.25
N GLY A 10 -4.06 51.57 46.63
CA GLY A 10 -2.86 51.26 45.84
C GLY A 10 -2.95 51.48 44.35
N SER A 11 -4.15 51.62 43.80
CA SER A 11 -4.31 51.95 42.38
C SER A 11 -4.49 53.44 42.16
N ALA A 12 -3.87 53.96 41.10
CA ALA A 12 -4.04 55.34 40.67
C ALA A 12 -5.48 55.61 40.16
N THR A 13 -6.16 54.57 39.69
CA THR A 13 -7.54 54.61 39.20
C THR A 13 -8.27 53.30 39.49
N GLN A 14 -9.60 53.37 39.54
CA GLN A 14 -10.49 52.21 39.69
C GLN A 14 -10.85 51.54 38.36
N GLN A 15 -10.36 52.09 37.25
CA GLN A 15 -10.46 51.50 35.93
C GLN A 15 -9.26 50.60 35.68
N CYS A 16 -9.51 49.33 35.39
CA CYS A 16 -8.48 48.40 34.95
C CYS A 16 -8.31 48.44 33.43
N ASP A 17 -7.16 47.99 32.94
CA ASP A 17 -6.92 47.78 31.53
C ASP A 17 -8.00 46.84 30.95
N ARG A 18 -8.61 47.24 29.85
CA ARG A 18 -9.76 46.53 29.27
C ARG A 18 -9.40 45.14 28.74
N ASN A 19 -8.15 44.91 28.38
CA ASN A 19 -7.71 43.68 27.72
C ASN A 19 -7.27 42.64 28.74
N ASN A 20 -6.53 43.04 29.78
CA ASN A 20 -5.97 42.10 30.74
C ASN A 20 -6.52 42.26 32.17
N GLY A 21 -7.32 43.30 32.44
CA GLY A 21 -7.91 43.54 33.75
C GLY A 21 -6.92 44.01 34.82
N SER A 22 -5.69 44.37 34.44
CA SER A 22 -4.66 44.86 35.38
C SER A 22 -4.88 46.32 35.73
N CYS A 23 -4.60 46.67 36.98
CA CYS A 23 -4.77 48.01 37.52
C CYS A 23 -3.44 48.77 37.47
N ILE A 24 -3.51 50.09 37.30
CA ILE A 24 -2.32 50.95 37.32
C ILE A 24 -1.98 51.26 38.78
N CYS A 25 -0.87 50.72 39.26
CA CYS A 25 -0.48 50.83 40.67
C CYS A 25 0.35 52.09 40.95
N LEU A 26 0.12 52.69 42.12
CA LEU A 26 0.93 53.78 42.65
C LEU A 26 2.28 53.26 43.16
N PRO A 27 3.34 54.09 43.19
CA PRO A 27 4.65 53.69 43.69
C PRO A 27 4.59 53.01 45.07
N GLY A 28 5.27 51.86 45.18
CA GLY A 28 5.24 51.01 46.38
C GLY A 28 4.09 50.01 46.44
N SER A 29 3.09 50.14 45.55
CA SER A 29 1.95 49.22 45.41
C SER A 29 2.14 48.33 44.19
N GLY A 30 1.80 47.06 44.30
CA GLY A 30 2.02 46.08 43.24
C GLY A 30 0.97 44.99 43.21
N GLY A 31 1.16 44.04 42.28
CA GLY A 31 0.17 43.04 41.93
C GLY A 31 -0.87 43.56 40.93
N PRO A 32 -1.63 42.68 40.27
CA PRO A 32 -2.57 43.05 39.21
C PRO A 32 -3.73 43.93 39.69
N LEU A 33 -4.04 43.91 40.99
CA LEU A 33 -5.07 44.76 41.61
C LEU A 33 -4.47 45.85 42.51
N CYS A 34 -3.14 45.97 42.59
CA CYS A 34 -2.43 46.95 43.42
C CYS A 34 -2.71 46.86 44.94
N ASN A 35 -3.11 45.69 45.44
CA ASN A 35 -3.49 45.45 46.83
C ASN A 35 -2.37 44.80 47.66
N MET A 36 -1.12 44.88 47.20
CA MET A 36 0.05 44.36 47.90
C MET A 36 1.26 45.28 47.68
N CYS A 37 2.33 45.08 48.43
CA CYS A 37 3.56 45.83 48.21
C CYS A 37 4.22 45.45 46.87
N ALA A 38 4.72 46.44 46.14
CA ALA A 38 5.46 46.22 44.90
C ALA A 38 6.77 45.48 45.14
N ARG A 39 7.29 44.81 44.09
CA ARG A 39 8.66 44.27 44.13
C ARG A 39 9.63 45.42 44.43
N GLY A 40 10.57 45.18 45.35
CA GLY A 40 11.46 46.22 45.88
C GLY A 40 10.88 47.05 47.03
N TYR A 41 9.69 46.69 47.51
CA TYR A 41 9.09 47.23 48.73
C TYR A 41 8.67 46.09 49.65
N THR A 42 8.79 46.29 50.97
CA THR A 42 8.47 45.33 52.03
C THR A 42 7.55 45.94 53.07
N GLY A 43 7.04 45.12 53.98
CA GLY A 43 6.03 45.49 54.96
C GLY A 43 4.65 44.91 54.64
N GLN A 44 3.64 45.38 55.37
CA GLN A 44 2.27 44.92 55.19
C GLN A 44 1.44 46.00 54.52
N TRP A 45 0.77 45.64 53.43
CA TRP A 45 -0.16 46.51 52.71
C TRP A 45 -1.18 47.14 53.67
N PRO A 46 -1.45 48.47 53.61
CA PRO A 46 -0.98 49.44 52.62
C PRO A 46 0.32 50.18 52.98
N ARG A 47 1.03 49.79 54.04
CA ARG A 47 2.25 50.45 54.49
C ARG A 47 3.49 49.72 53.99
N CYS A 48 3.89 50.08 52.77
CA CYS A 48 5.06 49.52 52.11
C CYS A 48 6.26 50.47 52.21
N GLN A 49 7.43 49.92 52.54
CA GLN A 49 8.70 50.64 52.62
C GLN A 49 9.68 50.06 51.61
N ALA A 50 10.43 50.91 50.92
CA ALA A 50 11.41 50.44 49.94
C ALA A 50 12.49 49.57 50.63
N CYS A 51 12.85 48.46 49.99
CA CYS A 51 13.82 47.49 50.52
C CYS A 51 15.28 48.02 50.53
N GLY A 52 15.52 49.23 50.03
CA GLY A 52 16.80 49.93 50.08
C GLY A 52 17.82 49.49 49.02
N GLU A 53 19.01 50.07 49.09
CA GLU A 53 20.10 49.93 48.11
C GLU A 53 20.57 48.48 47.93
N CYS A 54 20.57 47.68 49.00
CA CYS A 54 20.94 46.27 48.92
C CYS A 54 19.99 45.49 47.99
N PHE A 55 18.68 45.70 48.10
CA PHE A 55 17.72 45.04 47.20
C PHE A 55 17.91 45.49 45.75
N GLN A 56 18.20 46.77 45.52
CA GLN A 56 18.43 47.31 44.18
C GLN A 56 19.66 46.67 43.52
N ASN A 57 20.78 46.59 44.25
CA ASN A 57 22.00 45.95 43.76
C ASN A 57 21.79 44.45 43.47
N TRP A 58 21.06 43.73 44.33
CA TRP A 58 20.74 42.32 44.10
C TRP A 58 19.75 42.10 42.96
N ASP A 59 18.74 42.97 42.80
CA ASP A 59 17.77 42.87 41.71
C ASP A 59 18.45 43.14 40.36
N GLU A 60 19.39 44.09 40.29
CA GLU A 60 20.25 44.32 39.12
C GLU A 60 21.05 43.08 38.74
N ILE A 61 21.71 42.43 39.71
CA ILE A 61 22.45 41.17 39.48
C ILE A 61 21.51 40.07 38.97
N ILE A 62 20.32 39.94 39.54
CA ILE A 62 19.33 38.93 39.13
C ILE A 62 18.81 39.21 37.70
N GLN A 63 18.58 40.47 37.34
CA GLN A 63 18.19 40.83 35.97
C GLN A 63 19.32 40.58 34.98
N ASP A 64 20.56 40.87 35.35
CA ASP A 64 21.73 40.58 34.53
C ASP A 64 21.87 39.07 34.28
N LEU A 65 21.75 38.26 35.34
CA LEU A 65 21.71 36.79 35.22
C LEU A 65 20.55 36.31 34.33
N ARG A 66 19.37 36.93 34.42
CA ARG A 66 18.24 36.60 33.56
C ARG A 66 18.54 36.91 32.09
N ASN A 67 19.12 38.07 31.81
CA ASN A 67 19.53 38.44 30.45
C ASN A 67 20.61 37.50 29.91
N GLN A 68 21.55 37.06 30.76
CA GLN A 68 22.54 36.04 30.40
C GLN A 68 21.88 34.68 30.09
N VAL A 69 20.85 34.28 30.83
CA VAL A 69 20.08 33.04 30.54
C VAL A 69 19.28 33.16 29.25
N GLU A 70 18.65 34.31 28.99
CA GLU A 70 17.95 34.56 27.71
C GLU A 70 18.94 34.55 26.53
N ALA A 71 20.14 35.11 26.68
CA ALA A 71 21.22 35.02 25.70
C ALA A 71 21.76 33.59 25.53
N LEU A 72 21.78 32.77 26.59
CA LEU A 72 22.15 31.36 26.52
C LEU A 72 21.07 30.52 25.79
N ILE A 73 19.78 30.85 25.96
CA ILE A 73 18.67 30.26 25.21
C ILE A 73 18.77 30.64 23.73
N GLU A 74 19.16 31.88 23.42
CA GLU A 74 19.42 32.33 22.04
C GLU A 74 20.67 31.66 21.45
N THR A 75 21.69 31.41 22.26
CA THR A 75 22.85 30.58 21.89
C THR A 75 22.47 29.12 21.68
N ALA A 76 21.51 28.58 22.44
CA ALA A 76 20.95 27.24 22.23
C ALA A 76 20.03 27.18 20.99
N LYS A 77 19.42 28.29 20.56
CA LYS A 77 18.84 28.40 19.21
C LYS A 77 19.93 28.39 18.13
N ASN A 78 21.13 28.93 18.38
CA ASN A 78 22.29 28.68 17.50
C ASN A 78 22.83 27.24 17.59
N VAL A 79 22.37 26.43 18.56
CA VAL A 79 22.60 24.97 18.61
C VAL A 79 21.62 24.20 17.68
N GLU A 80 20.49 24.81 17.31
CA GLU A 80 19.62 24.40 16.19
C GLU A 80 20.40 24.40 14.84
N ASP A 81 21.46 25.21 14.74
CA ASP A 81 22.36 25.34 13.59
C ASP A 81 23.66 24.49 13.67
N THR A 82 23.99 23.86 14.81
CA THR A 82 25.34 23.25 15.04
C THR A 82 25.33 21.77 15.44
N GLY A 83 24.56 20.96 14.72
CA GLY A 83 24.87 19.54 14.44
C GLY A 83 25.46 18.73 15.61
N VAL A 84 24.59 18.03 16.34
CA VAL A 84 24.80 17.21 17.55
C VAL A 84 25.91 16.12 17.46
N ALA A 85 26.64 16.00 16.35
CA ALA A 85 27.79 15.12 16.25
C ALA A 85 28.99 15.57 17.12
N SER A 86 29.25 16.88 17.27
CA SER A 86 30.50 17.36 17.87
C SER A 86 30.59 17.23 19.39
N VAL A 87 29.47 17.06 20.10
CA VAL A 87 29.46 17.02 21.58
C VAL A 87 30.14 15.76 22.12
N TYR A 88 30.08 14.64 21.39
CA TYR A 88 30.66 13.37 21.82
C TYR A 88 32.04 13.10 21.22
N ASP A 89 32.48 13.88 20.22
CA ASP A 89 33.80 13.71 19.59
C ASP A 89 34.92 13.83 20.61
N ASN A 90 34.84 14.80 21.52
CA ASN A 90 35.81 14.98 22.60
C ASN A 90 35.83 13.78 23.57
N GLU A 91 34.67 13.19 23.87
CA GLU A 91 34.59 12.03 24.77
C GLU A 91 35.08 10.73 24.09
N PHE A 92 34.82 10.57 22.78
CA PHE A 92 35.39 9.47 22.00
C PHE A 92 36.91 9.60 21.83
N GLU A 93 37.42 10.81 21.58
CA GLU A 93 38.86 11.08 21.49
C GLU A 93 39.57 10.82 22.83
N LYS A 94 38.95 11.17 23.96
CA LYS A 94 39.44 10.81 25.30
C LYS A 94 39.46 9.29 25.54
N MET A 95 38.44 8.57 25.09
CA MET A 95 38.39 7.10 25.19
C MET A 95 39.45 6.45 24.31
N GLU A 96 39.67 6.92 23.09
CA GLU A 96 40.72 6.44 22.19
C GLU A 96 42.12 6.65 22.79
N ASN A 97 42.37 7.84 23.36
CA ASN A 97 43.63 8.16 24.03
C ASN A 97 43.84 7.30 25.28
N SER A 98 42.80 7.05 26.08
CA SER A 98 42.89 6.18 27.25
C SER A 98 43.16 4.71 26.87
N LEU A 99 42.56 4.22 25.78
CA LEU A 99 42.83 2.87 25.25
C LEU A 99 44.25 2.76 24.67
N LEU A 100 44.79 3.84 24.08
CA LEU A 100 46.17 3.88 23.60
C LEU A 100 47.16 3.85 24.76
N ASP A 101 46.91 4.63 25.81
CA ASP A 101 47.74 4.66 27.02
C ASP A 101 47.75 3.29 27.72
N LEU A 102 46.58 2.66 27.90
CA LEU A 102 46.47 1.30 28.47
C LEU A 102 47.23 0.26 27.66
N LYS A 103 47.20 0.32 26.32
CA LYS A 103 47.99 -0.56 25.45
C LYS A 103 49.49 -0.38 25.71
N THR A 104 49.95 0.86 25.82
CA THR A 104 51.36 1.20 26.04
C THR A 104 51.85 0.74 27.43
N GLN A 105 50.98 0.84 28.44
CA GLN A 105 51.25 0.32 29.79
C GLN A 105 51.28 -1.21 29.84
N LEU A 106 50.40 -1.89 29.09
CA LEU A 106 50.40 -3.35 28.96
C LEU A 106 51.64 -3.88 28.23
N GLU A 107 52.15 -3.16 27.23
CA GLU A 107 53.37 -3.51 26.50
C GLU A 107 54.65 -3.34 27.37
N SER A 108 54.62 -2.49 28.39
CA SER A 108 55.76 -2.21 29.29
C SER A 108 55.73 -2.98 30.61
N ALA A 109 54.63 -3.66 30.96
CA ALA A 109 54.47 -4.41 32.20
C ALA A 109 54.94 -5.87 32.10
N ASN A 110 55.82 -6.30 33.01
CA ASN A 110 56.40 -7.66 33.04
C ASN A 110 55.44 -8.68 33.70
N ILE A 111 54.32 -9.00 33.02
CA ILE A 111 53.25 -9.91 33.45
C ILE A 111 53.27 -11.21 32.61
N THR A 112 52.74 -12.32 33.14
CA THR A 112 52.69 -13.61 32.40
C THR A 112 51.97 -13.45 31.05
N ARG A 113 52.67 -13.78 29.96
CA ARG A 113 52.29 -13.59 28.54
C ARG A 113 50.85 -13.98 28.18
N ARG A 114 50.24 -14.92 28.92
CA ARG A 114 48.89 -15.45 28.68
C ARG A 114 47.76 -14.47 29.08
N ASN A 115 47.94 -13.64 30.12
CA ASN A 115 46.93 -12.67 30.56
C ASN A 115 46.99 -11.37 29.74
N VAL A 116 48.18 -10.95 29.30
CA VAL A 116 48.37 -9.78 28.42
C VAL A 116 47.70 -9.98 27.06
N ILE A 117 47.79 -11.18 26.48
CA ILE A 117 47.10 -11.52 25.22
C ILE A 117 45.58 -11.49 25.37
N GLY A 118 45.04 -11.92 26.52
CA GLY A 118 43.61 -11.85 26.82
C GLY A 118 43.08 -10.41 26.86
N LEU A 119 43.78 -9.53 27.58
CA LEU A 119 43.44 -8.10 27.66
C LEU A 119 43.61 -7.39 26.32
N GLN A 120 44.65 -7.72 25.55
CA GLN A 120 44.84 -7.16 24.20
C GLN A 120 43.66 -7.51 23.27
N ASN A 121 43.19 -8.76 23.33
CA ASN A 121 42.01 -9.19 22.56
C ASN A 121 40.72 -8.47 23.00
N GLU A 122 40.55 -8.17 24.29
CA GLU A 122 39.42 -7.38 24.77
C GLU A 122 39.50 -5.91 24.34
N ILE A 123 40.68 -5.31 24.37
CA ILE A 123 40.93 -3.95 23.86
C ILE A 123 40.62 -3.87 22.37
N ASP A 124 41.04 -4.86 21.58
CA ASP A 124 40.78 -4.89 20.14
C ASP A 124 39.27 -5.07 19.84
N LYS A 125 38.56 -5.88 20.63
CA LYS A 125 37.08 -5.98 20.56
C LYS A 125 36.39 -4.67 20.92
N LEU A 126 36.84 -3.98 21.96
CA LEU A 126 36.29 -2.68 22.34
C LEU A 126 36.51 -1.64 21.25
N ARG A 127 37.70 -1.61 20.62
CA ARG A 127 37.99 -0.73 19.48
C ARG A 127 37.07 -1.00 18.30
N GLN A 128 36.84 -2.27 17.95
CA GLN A 128 35.90 -2.63 16.89
C GLN A 128 34.47 -2.17 17.23
N ASN A 129 34.02 -2.38 18.47
CA ASN A 129 32.70 -1.91 18.91
C ASN A 129 32.58 -0.38 18.87
N ILE A 130 33.61 0.36 19.26
CA ILE A 130 33.64 1.82 19.17
C ILE A 130 33.50 2.28 17.72
N ASN A 131 34.25 1.69 16.79
CA ASN A 131 34.16 2.00 15.37
C ASN A 131 32.76 1.72 14.81
N LEU A 132 32.18 0.56 15.11
CA LEU A 132 30.82 0.21 14.69
C LEU A 132 29.77 1.20 15.24
N LYS A 133 29.94 1.66 16.49
CA LYS A 133 29.03 2.65 17.08
C LYS A 133 29.22 4.05 16.48
N LYS A 134 30.45 4.42 16.11
CA LYS A 134 30.76 5.67 15.41
C LYS A 134 30.12 5.71 14.02
N GLU A 135 30.22 4.63 13.27
CA GLU A 135 29.54 4.50 11.97
C GLU A 135 28.01 4.58 12.10
N LEU A 136 27.44 3.91 13.11
CA LEU A 136 26.00 4.00 13.39
C LEU A 136 25.58 5.44 13.74
N LEU A 137 26.38 6.15 14.53
CA LEU A 137 26.10 7.54 14.91
C LEU A 137 26.16 8.47 13.68
N ASN A 138 27.14 8.28 12.80
CA ASN A 138 27.23 9.00 11.53
C ASN A 138 26.01 8.76 10.64
N SER A 139 25.52 7.51 10.57
CA SER A 139 24.31 7.17 9.83
C SER A 139 23.06 7.83 10.43
N VAL A 140 22.93 7.83 11.76
CA VAL A 140 21.84 8.52 12.45
C VAL A 140 21.91 10.03 12.24
N GLY A 141 23.11 10.62 12.27
CA GLY A 141 23.33 12.03 11.95
C GLY A 141 22.84 12.39 10.55
N GLY A 142 23.19 11.60 9.53
CA GLY A 142 22.72 11.82 8.16
C GLY A 142 21.19 11.75 8.04
N ARG A 143 20.54 10.79 8.71
CA ARG A 143 19.07 10.67 8.72
C ARG A 143 18.40 11.85 9.43
N ILE A 144 19.01 12.37 10.50
CA ILE A 144 18.48 13.55 11.20
C ILE A 144 18.57 14.78 10.29
N THR A 145 19.67 14.97 9.57
CA THR A 145 19.83 16.08 8.61
C THR A 145 18.77 16.00 7.50
N GLU A 146 18.53 14.80 6.94
CA GLU A 146 17.49 14.59 5.92
C GLU A 146 16.09 14.89 6.48
N ILE A 147 15.77 14.40 7.68
CA ILE A 147 14.49 14.68 8.34
C ILE A 147 14.32 16.17 8.62
N SER A 148 15.37 16.86 9.09
CA SER A 148 15.35 18.29 9.35
C SER A 148 15.01 19.06 8.08
N SER A 149 15.70 18.77 6.97
CA SER A 149 15.45 19.41 5.68
C SER A 149 14.01 19.18 5.19
N ASN A 150 13.45 18.00 5.42
CA ASN A 150 12.07 17.69 5.06
C ASN A 150 11.06 18.44 5.95
N VAL A 151 11.35 18.60 7.24
CA VAL A 151 10.52 19.38 8.18
C VAL A 151 10.53 20.86 7.80
N ASP A 152 11.70 21.41 7.46
CA ASP A 152 11.82 22.80 7.00
C ASP A 152 11.04 23.05 5.70
N GLY A 153 11.11 22.10 4.76
CA GLY A 153 10.32 22.14 3.53
C GLY A 153 8.81 22.11 3.82
N ALA A 154 8.37 21.22 4.71
CA ALA A 154 6.97 21.11 5.11
C ALA A 154 6.46 22.38 5.83
N ASP A 155 7.29 23.05 6.64
CA ASP A 155 6.91 24.30 7.32
C ASP A 155 6.73 25.45 6.32
N LEU A 156 7.58 25.55 5.30
CA LEU A 156 7.43 26.52 4.21
C LEU A 156 6.15 26.27 3.39
N GLU A 157 5.86 25.02 3.07
CA GLU A 157 4.63 24.64 2.37
C GLU A 157 3.38 24.95 3.21
N LEU A 158 3.43 24.68 4.52
CA LEU A 158 2.33 24.98 5.43
C LEU A 158 2.06 26.48 5.53
N LYS A 159 3.12 27.31 5.64
CA LYS A 159 2.99 28.78 5.63
C LYS A 159 2.34 29.28 4.35
N SER A 160 2.78 28.79 3.20
CA SER A 160 2.20 29.13 1.90
C SER A 160 0.71 28.75 1.81
N LEU A 161 0.35 27.56 2.30
CA LEU A 161 -1.04 27.09 2.30
C LEU A 161 -1.94 27.93 3.23
N VAL A 162 -1.43 28.36 4.39
CA VAL A 162 -2.15 29.25 5.31
C VAL A 162 -2.39 30.61 4.66
N GLU A 163 -1.39 31.22 4.02
CA GLU A 163 -1.55 32.49 3.30
C GLU A 163 -2.59 32.38 2.17
N GLU A 164 -2.60 31.26 1.45
CA GLU A 164 -3.56 31.04 0.37
C GLU A 164 -5.00 30.83 0.90
N ALA A 165 -5.14 30.16 2.04
CA ALA A 165 -6.41 29.99 2.74
C ALA A 165 -6.97 31.32 3.27
N ASP A 166 -6.12 32.18 3.82
CA ASP A 166 -6.50 33.54 4.25
C ASP A 166 -6.97 34.38 3.06
N ARG A 167 -6.23 34.33 1.94
CA ARG A 167 -6.61 35.04 0.71
C ARG A 167 -7.94 34.53 0.14
N LEU A 168 -8.19 33.22 0.22
CA LEU A 168 -9.45 32.63 -0.22
C LEU A 168 -10.61 33.08 0.67
N THR A 169 -10.37 33.17 1.98
CA THR A 169 -11.35 33.65 2.96
C THR A 169 -11.72 35.11 2.69
N GLU A 170 -10.74 35.97 2.44
CA GLU A 170 -10.97 37.38 2.07
C GLU A 170 -11.80 37.49 0.78
N LYS A 171 -11.45 36.73 -0.26
CA LYS A 171 -12.22 36.68 -1.51
C LYS A 171 -13.65 36.19 -1.31
N SER A 172 -13.86 35.19 -0.44
CA SER A 172 -15.18 34.65 -0.13
C SER A 172 -16.06 35.67 0.56
N GLN A 173 -15.53 36.40 1.55
CA GLN A 173 -16.23 37.48 2.23
C GLN A 173 -16.57 38.63 1.27
N ALA A 174 -15.62 39.07 0.45
CA ALA A 174 -15.86 40.09 -0.57
C ALA A 174 -16.93 39.65 -1.59
N PHE A 175 -16.95 38.37 -1.98
CA PHE A 175 -17.99 37.82 -2.85
C PHE A 175 -19.35 37.78 -2.16
N GLN A 176 -19.41 37.42 -0.88
CA GLN A 176 -20.64 37.42 -0.09
C GLN A 176 -21.23 38.82 0.09
N GLU A 177 -20.38 39.83 0.34
CA GLU A 177 -20.79 41.23 0.42
C GLU A 177 -21.26 41.76 -0.94
N ASN A 178 -20.52 41.50 -2.01
CA ASN A 178 -20.93 41.85 -3.37
C ASN A 178 -22.23 41.17 -3.79
N ALA A 179 -22.43 39.89 -3.45
CA ALA A 179 -23.67 39.17 -3.69
C ALA A 179 -24.83 39.72 -2.85
N THR A 180 -24.58 40.20 -1.63
CA THR A 180 -25.59 40.83 -0.77
C THR A 180 -25.95 42.23 -1.28
N LEU A 181 -24.98 42.99 -1.78
CA LEU A 181 -25.17 44.31 -2.41
C LEU A 181 -25.95 44.19 -3.74
N LEU A 182 -25.66 43.15 -4.55
CA LEU A 182 -26.42 42.83 -5.77
C LEU A 182 -27.84 42.34 -5.47
N ARG A 183 -28.05 41.64 -4.35
CA ARG A 183 -29.34 41.06 -3.94
C ARG A 183 -30.39 42.09 -3.52
N VAL A 184 -30.00 43.32 -3.21
CA VAL A 184 -30.91 44.36 -2.70
C VAL A 184 -31.31 45.37 -3.78
N THR A 185 -30.65 45.39 -4.95
CA THR A 185 -30.78 46.53 -5.89
C THR A 185 -31.28 46.23 -7.30
N ASP A 186 -31.38 44.97 -7.77
CA ASP A 186 -31.77 44.72 -9.17
C ASP A 186 -32.79 43.58 -9.38
N VAL A 187 -34.00 43.96 -9.80
CA VAL A 187 -35.11 43.06 -10.22
C VAL A 187 -34.69 42.15 -11.38
N GLN A 188 -33.73 42.59 -12.22
CA GLN A 188 -33.22 41.81 -13.34
C GLN A 188 -32.36 40.61 -12.90
N GLY A 189 -31.62 40.75 -11.79
CA GLY A 189 -30.84 39.67 -11.18
C GLY A 189 -31.74 38.55 -10.63
N ALA A 190 -32.80 38.93 -9.92
CA ALA A 190 -33.79 37.98 -9.41
C ALA A 190 -34.53 37.24 -10.54
N TYR A 191 -34.87 37.93 -11.64
CA TYR A 191 -35.48 37.33 -12.82
C TYR A 191 -34.54 36.32 -13.52
N ASN A 192 -33.27 36.68 -13.74
CA ASN A 192 -32.30 35.80 -14.40
C ASN A 192 -32.07 34.50 -13.61
N ILE A 193 -31.98 34.57 -12.28
CA ILE A 193 -31.82 33.39 -11.40
C ILE A 193 -33.07 32.50 -11.44
N THR A 194 -34.26 33.11 -11.41
CA THR A 194 -35.52 32.37 -11.47
C THR A 194 -35.66 31.64 -12.81
N ARG A 195 -35.27 32.29 -13.93
CA ARG A 195 -35.25 31.69 -15.26
C ARG A 195 -34.25 30.52 -15.35
N GLU A 196 -33.02 30.72 -14.91
CA GLU A 196 -31.99 29.66 -14.95
C GLU A 196 -32.37 28.46 -14.07
N SER A 197 -32.98 28.71 -12.90
CA SER A 197 -33.48 27.66 -12.02
C SER A 197 -34.65 26.89 -12.65
N ALA A 198 -35.53 27.58 -13.37
CA ALA A 198 -36.62 26.95 -14.12
C ALA A 198 -36.08 26.09 -15.29
N GLU A 199 -35.08 26.57 -16.02
CA GLU A 199 -34.42 25.82 -17.10
C GLU A 199 -33.73 24.56 -16.58
N LYS A 200 -32.99 24.66 -15.46
CA LYS A 200 -32.37 23.49 -14.79
C LYS A 200 -33.42 22.48 -14.31
N SER A 201 -34.52 22.95 -13.74
CA SER A 201 -35.61 22.09 -13.28
C SER A 201 -36.30 21.36 -14.43
N SER A 202 -36.52 22.06 -15.55
CA SER A 202 -37.09 21.49 -16.78
C SER A 202 -36.17 20.43 -17.38
N ALA A 203 -34.86 20.71 -17.46
CA ALA A 203 -33.87 19.74 -17.94
C ALA A 203 -33.77 18.50 -17.03
N ALA A 204 -33.86 18.68 -15.70
CA ALA A 204 -33.90 17.57 -14.76
C ALA A 204 -35.17 16.72 -14.95
N LYS A 205 -36.34 17.36 -15.11
CA LYS A 205 -37.59 16.66 -15.40
C LYS A 205 -37.52 15.85 -16.69
N LEU A 206 -36.98 16.43 -17.78
CA LEU A 206 -36.83 15.71 -19.05
C LEU A 206 -35.95 14.45 -18.90
N ARG A 207 -34.86 14.53 -18.11
CA ARG A 207 -34.00 13.36 -17.84
C ARG A 207 -34.75 12.29 -17.04
N THR A 208 -35.54 12.69 -16.05
CA THR A 208 -36.37 11.76 -15.27
C THR A 208 -37.42 11.09 -16.14
N ASP A 209 -38.13 11.86 -16.98
CA ASP A 209 -39.14 11.34 -17.90
C ASP A 209 -38.52 10.37 -18.93
N GLN A 210 -37.30 10.65 -19.40
CA GLN A 210 -36.54 9.72 -20.27
C GLN A 210 -36.09 8.45 -19.56
N ALA A 211 -35.77 8.53 -18.26
CA ALA A 211 -35.40 7.36 -17.46
C ALA A 211 -36.61 6.43 -17.24
N ASP A 212 -37.80 6.99 -17.06
CA ASP A 212 -39.03 6.25 -16.82
C ASP A 212 -39.41 5.33 -18.00
N LEU A 213 -39.22 5.82 -19.24
CA LEU A 213 -39.38 5.00 -20.45
C LEU A 213 -38.40 3.82 -20.51
N LYS A 214 -37.13 4.06 -20.13
CA LYS A 214 -36.11 2.99 -20.10
C LYS A 214 -36.43 1.94 -19.05
N ILE A 215 -36.89 2.36 -17.87
CA ILE A 215 -37.30 1.46 -16.79
C ILE A 215 -38.49 0.62 -17.23
N THR A 216 -39.51 1.24 -17.84
CA THR A 216 -40.69 0.53 -18.34
C THR A 216 -40.33 -0.49 -19.42
N SER A 217 -39.46 -0.13 -20.36
CA SER A 217 -38.99 -1.05 -21.40
C SER A 217 -38.16 -2.20 -20.85
N ALA A 218 -37.31 -1.93 -19.86
CA ALA A 218 -36.53 -2.96 -19.17
C ALA A 218 -37.43 -3.93 -18.40
N GLU A 219 -38.47 -3.43 -17.72
CA GLU A 219 -39.44 -4.26 -17.01
C GLU A 219 -40.25 -5.13 -17.98
N SER A 220 -40.69 -4.59 -19.13
CA SER A 220 -41.36 -5.38 -20.18
C SER A 220 -40.46 -6.51 -20.68
N SER A 221 -39.19 -6.20 -20.98
CA SER A 221 -38.21 -7.20 -21.45
C SER A 221 -37.95 -8.28 -20.38
N ARG A 222 -37.93 -7.89 -19.10
CA ARG A 222 -37.79 -8.83 -17.97
C ARG A 222 -38.99 -9.78 -17.89
N GLN A 223 -40.20 -9.26 -18.04
CA GLN A 223 -41.42 -10.08 -18.00
C GLN A 223 -41.48 -11.06 -19.18
N GLU A 224 -41.12 -10.62 -20.38
CA GLU A 224 -41.01 -11.49 -21.56
C GLU A 224 -39.98 -12.61 -21.33
N ALA A 225 -38.81 -12.28 -20.79
CA ALA A 225 -37.78 -13.26 -20.48
C ALA A 225 -38.25 -14.29 -19.43
N ILE A 226 -38.94 -13.86 -18.38
CA ILE A 226 -39.51 -14.76 -17.36
C ILE A 226 -40.56 -15.67 -17.99
N GLN A 227 -41.46 -15.12 -18.81
CA GLN A 227 -42.50 -15.91 -19.44
C GLN A 227 -41.93 -16.93 -20.43
N LEU A 228 -40.87 -16.58 -21.16
CA LEU A 228 -40.13 -17.53 -21.99
C LEU A 228 -39.50 -18.65 -21.15
N LEU A 229 -38.90 -18.32 -19.99
CA LEU A 229 -38.33 -19.33 -19.11
C LEU A 229 -39.41 -20.26 -18.55
N ASP A 230 -40.51 -19.71 -18.03
CA ASP A 230 -41.60 -20.50 -17.46
C ASP A 230 -42.24 -21.43 -18.50
N ASN A 231 -42.51 -20.92 -19.71
CA ASN A 231 -43.11 -21.71 -20.78
C ASN A 231 -42.20 -22.85 -21.26
N ASN A 232 -40.88 -22.64 -21.26
CA ASN A 232 -39.92 -23.62 -21.77
C ASN A 232 -39.25 -24.45 -20.67
N GLN A 233 -39.56 -24.21 -19.39
CA GLN A 233 -38.92 -24.88 -18.27
C GLN A 233 -39.08 -26.40 -18.35
N LEU A 234 -40.32 -26.86 -18.52
CA LEU A 234 -40.63 -28.29 -18.58
C LEU A 234 -40.01 -28.97 -19.80
N ASP A 235 -39.98 -28.27 -20.95
CA ASP A 235 -39.37 -28.79 -22.17
C ASP A 235 -37.84 -28.89 -22.02
N PHE A 236 -37.21 -27.91 -21.37
CA PHE A 236 -35.78 -27.95 -21.08
C PHE A 236 -35.42 -29.08 -20.11
N GLU A 237 -36.16 -29.22 -19.01
CA GLU A 237 -35.98 -30.32 -18.04
C GLU A 237 -36.16 -31.69 -18.70
N LYS A 238 -37.19 -31.83 -19.55
CA LYS A 238 -37.45 -33.05 -20.30
C LYS A 238 -36.30 -33.34 -21.27
N GLN A 239 -35.89 -32.38 -22.11
CA GLN A 239 -34.78 -32.57 -23.05
C GLN A 239 -33.46 -32.89 -22.32
N PHE A 240 -33.21 -32.25 -21.19
CA PHE A 240 -32.03 -32.53 -20.37
C PHE A 240 -32.03 -33.98 -19.89
N SER A 241 -33.15 -34.47 -19.34
CA SER A 241 -33.29 -35.85 -18.89
C SER A 241 -33.20 -36.86 -20.06
N GLU A 242 -33.80 -36.55 -21.20
CA GLU A 242 -33.71 -37.37 -22.41
C GLU A 242 -32.26 -37.47 -22.92
N ASN A 243 -31.53 -36.35 -22.92
CA ASN A 243 -30.11 -36.31 -23.28
C ASN A 243 -29.25 -37.10 -22.30
N GLU A 244 -29.50 -36.99 -21.00
CA GLU A 244 -28.80 -37.76 -19.96
C GLU A 244 -29.01 -39.27 -20.15
N MET A 245 -30.26 -39.70 -20.39
CA MET A 245 -30.56 -41.10 -20.69
C MET A 245 -29.91 -41.59 -22.00
N ALA A 246 -29.86 -40.73 -23.01
CA ALA A 246 -29.19 -41.04 -24.27
C ALA A 246 -27.68 -41.23 -24.08
N LEU A 247 -27.03 -40.38 -23.28
CA LEU A 247 -25.60 -40.51 -22.94
C LEU A 247 -25.33 -41.84 -22.23
N VAL A 248 -26.12 -42.18 -21.21
CA VAL A 248 -25.98 -43.47 -20.49
C VAL A 248 -26.13 -44.66 -21.45
N ARG A 249 -27.06 -44.58 -22.41
CA ARG A 249 -27.24 -45.63 -23.41
C ARG A 249 -26.01 -45.73 -24.33
N ILE A 250 -25.48 -44.61 -24.80
CA ILE A 250 -24.29 -44.58 -25.66
C ILE A 250 -23.08 -45.16 -24.93
N ASP A 251 -22.86 -44.77 -23.66
CA ASP A 251 -21.76 -45.30 -22.85
C ASP A 251 -21.86 -46.81 -22.68
N LYS A 252 -23.08 -47.32 -22.43
CA LYS A 252 -23.30 -48.77 -22.35
C LYS A 252 -23.00 -49.48 -23.67
N GLN A 253 -23.36 -48.87 -24.81
CA GLN A 253 -23.03 -49.41 -26.12
C GLN A 253 -21.51 -49.39 -26.37
N LEU A 254 -20.83 -48.30 -26.01
CA LEU A 254 -19.39 -48.16 -26.14
C LEU A 254 -18.65 -49.21 -25.31
N ALA A 255 -19.01 -49.36 -24.04
CA ALA A 255 -18.43 -50.38 -23.16
C ALA A 255 -18.64 -51.79 -23.73
N ASN A 256 -19.83 -52.09 -24.28
CA ASN A 256 -20.07 -53.35 -24.95
C ASN A 256 -19.16 -53.54 -26.18
N PHE A 257 -18.99 -52.51 -27.01
CA PHE A 257 -18.06 -52.57 -28.15
C PHE A 257 -16.61 -52.78 -27.71
N GLU A 258 -16.16 -52.10 -26.65
CA GLU A 258 -14.82 -52.29 -26.09
C GLU A 258 -14.58 -53.73 -25.63
N THR A 259 -15.60 -54.40 -25.07
CA THR A 259 -15.46 -55.82 -24.69
C THR A 259 -15.35 -56.77 -25.88
N VAL A 260 -15.99 -56.44 -27.01
CA VAL A 260 -16.01 -57.29 -28.21
C VAL A 260 -14.80 -57.03 -29.11
N LEU A 261 -14.22 -55.83 -29.07
CA LEU A 261 -13.14 -55.40 -29.96
C LEU A 261 -11.89 -56.32 -29.92
N PRO A 262 -11.40 -56.79 -28.76
CA PRO A 262 -10.33 -57.80 -28.67
C PRO A 262 -10.60 -59.08 -29.46
N MET A 263 -11.81 -59.64 -29.30
CA MET A 263 -12.20 -60.88 -29.96
C MET A 263 -12.31 -60.68 -31.47
N LEU A 264 -12.90 -59.56 -31.89
CA LEU A 264 -13.01 -59.22 -33.29
C LEU A 264 -11.63 -58.99 -33.93
N ASN A 265 -10.71 -58.33 -33.22
CA ASN A 265 -9.35 -58.14 -33.71
C ASN A 265 -8.60 -59.46 -33.86
N ARG A 266 -8.84 -60.42 -32.97
CA ARG A 266 -8.28 -61.76 -33.09
C ARG A 266 -8.79 -62.47 -34.33
N ASP A 267 -10.11 -62.45 -34.55
CA ASP A 267 -10.73 -63.20 -35.62
C ASP A 267 -10.41 -62.59 -37.01
N VAL A 268 -10.21 -61.27 -37.07
CA VAL A 268 -9.89 -60.54 -38.31
C VAL A 268 -8.38 -60.42 -38.53
N CYS A 269 -7.65 -59.83 -37.59
CA CYS A 269 -6.22 -59.51 -37.72
C CYS A 269 -5.30 -60.54 -37.09
N GLY A 270 -5.76 -61.37 -36.15
CA GLY A 270 -5.00 -62.51 -35.62
C GLY A 270 -4.44 -62.35 -34.20
N ALA A 271 -4.71 -61.23 -33.52
CA ALA A 271 -4.31 -60.98 -32.13
C ALA A 271 -5.46 -60.41 -31.28
N GLU A 272 -5.50 -60.78 -29.99
CA GLU A 272 -6.53 -60.30 -29.04
C GLU A 272 -6.29 -58.87 -28.55
N SER A 273 -5.11 -58.29 -28.77
CA SER A 273 -4.82 -56.90 -28.39
C SER A 273 -5.64 -55.93 -29.24
N ALA A 274 -6.34 -54.97 -28.63
CA ALA A 274 -7.11 -53.93 -29.32
C ALA A 274 -6.88 -52.56 -28.66
N PRO A 275 -7.00 -51.43 -29.39
CA PRO A 275 -7.42 -51.31 -30.79
C PRO A 275 -6.33 -51.69 -31.80
N CYS A 276 -5.05 -51.67 -31.41
CA CYS A 276 -3.93 -52.04 -32.26
C CYS A 276 -3.02 -53.04 -31.55
N ASP A 277 -2.77 -54.18 -32.19
CA ASP A 277 -1.68 -55.08 -31.82
C ASP A 277 -0.37 -54.63 -32.49
N GLN A 278 0.77 -54.79 -31.82
CA GLN A 278 2.06 -54.35 -32.36
C GLN A 278 2.52 -55.18 -33.57
N LEU A 279 2.12 -56.44 -33.65
CA LEU A 279 2.57 -57.37 -34.68
C LEU A 279 1.49 -57.62 -35.72
N CYS A 280 0.26 -57.77 -35.26
CA CYS A 280 -0.89 -58.10 -36.09
C CYS A 280 -1.77 -56.89 -36.42
N GLY A 281 -1.49 -55.72 -35.86
CA GLY A 281 -2.21 -54.50 -36.16
C GLY A 281 -3.65 -54.51 -35.64
N GLY A 282 -4.53 -53.77 -36.30
CA GLY A 282 -5.92 -53.68 -35.88
C GLY A 282 -6.77 -52.71 -36.70
N PRO A 283 -8.07 -52.56 -36.35
CA PRO A 283 -8.99 -51.71 -37.09
C PRO A 283 -8.64 -50.21 -36.98
N GLY A 284 -8.96 -49.46 -38.03
CA GLY A 284 -8.83 -48.00 -38.03
C GLY A 284 -7.41 -47.51 -38.32
N SER A 285 -6.81 -46.80 -37.36
CA SER A 285 -5.55 -46.06 -37.53
C SER A 285 -4.28 -46.88 -37.30
N CYS A 286 -4.38 -48.19 -37.09
CA CYS A 286 -3.22 -49.06 -36.84
C CYS A 286 -2.31 -49.25 -38.06
N GLY A 287 -2.75 -48.85 -39.26
CA GLY A 287 -1.96 -48.84 -40.49
C GLY A 287 -1.76 -50.20 -41.15
N HIS A 288 -1.95 -51.30 -40.42
CA HIS A 288 -2.00 -52.67 -40.97
C HIS A 288 -2.91 -53.58 -40.13
N CYS A 289 -3.26 -54.73 -40.69
CA CYS A 289 -4.04 -55.78 -40.03
C CYS A 289 -3.60 -57.12 -40.61
N GLY A 290 -3.20 -58.06 -39.76
CA GLY A 290 -2.61 -59.32 -40.17
C GLY A 290 -1.10 -59.25 -40.42
N GLY A 291 -0.54 -60.40 -40.79
CA GLY A 291 0.87 -60.60 -41.12
C GLY A 291 1.21 -62.09 -41.11
N ARG A 292 2.43 -62.44 -41.52
CA ARG A 292 2.89 -63.85 -41.59
C ARG A 292 2.81 -64.59 -40.25
N SER A 293 2.89 -63.86 -39.14
CA SER A 293 2.83 -64.39 -37.77
C SER A 293 1.40 -64.43 -37.21
N CYS A 294 0.42 -63.92 -37.93
CA CYS A 294 -0.95 -63.67 -37.45
C CYS A 294 -1.95 -64.67 -38.05
N LEU A 295 -1.56 -65.95 -38.03
CA LEU A 295 -2.22 -67.03 -38.78
C LEU A 295 -3.67 -67.31 -38.34
N SER A 296 -4.04 -66.91 -37.12
CA SER A 296 -5.41 -67.03 -36.62
C SER A 296 -6.38 -66.08 -37.33
N GLY A 297 -5.88 -64.93 -37.82
CA GLY A 297 -6.66 -63.87 -38.43
C GLY A 297 -7.13 -64.19 -39.84
N SER A 298 -8.35 -63.77 -40.15
CA SER A 298 -8.98 -63.94 -41.47
C SER A 298 -8.21 -63.22 -42.59
N VAL A 299 -7.62 -62.05 -42.32
CA VAL A 299 -6.85 -61.29 -43.33
C VAL A 299 -5.62 -62.09 -43.77
N SER A 300 -4.82 -62.59 -42.83
CA SER A 300 -3.63 -63.38 -43.15
C SER A 300 -3.96 -64.69 -43.87
N LYS A 301 -5.08 -65.32 -43.52
CA LYS A 301 -5.58 -66.51 -44.25
C LYS A 301 -5.92 -66.17 -45.71
N ALA A 302 -6.63 -65.07 -45.94
CA ALA A 302 -6.98 -64.64 -47.29
C ALA A 302 -5.73 -64.27 -48.13
N GLU A 303 -4.78 -63.56 -47.54
CA GLU A 303 -3.51 -63.22 -48.19
C GLU A 303 -2.70 -64.47 -48.57
N MET A 304 -2.60 -65.45 -47.67
CA MET A 304 -1.93 -66.72 -47.96
C MET A 304 -2.65 -67.50 -49.06
N ALA A 305 -3.98 -67.56 -49.02
CA ALA A 305 -4.77 -68.23 -50.06
C ALA A 305 -4.55 -67.59 -51.43
N LYS A 306 -4.54 -66.26 -51.50
CA LYS A 306 -4.21 -65.52 -52.73
C LYS A 306 -2.79 -65.84 -53.20
N LYS A 307 -1.80 -65.81 -52.31
CA LYS A 307 -0.41 -66.13 -52.67
C LYS A 307 -0.27 -67.54 -53.23
N PHE A 308 -0.93 -68.53 -52.62
CA PHE A 308 -0.92 -69.89 -53.15
C PHE A 308 -1.64 -70.01 -54.49
N ALA A 309 -2.72 -69.26 -54.71
CA ALA A 309 -3.39 -69.20 -56.00
C ALA A 309 -2.49 -68.59 -57.09
N ASP A 310 -1.83 -67.46 -56.79
CA ASP A 310 -0.88 -66.81 -57.70
C ASP A 310 0.32 -67.72 -58.03
N GLU A 311 0.88 -68.41 -57.03
CA GLU A 311 1.95 -69.39 -57.23
C GLU A 311 1.51 -70.60 -58.07
N ALA A 312 0.27 -71.07 -57.86
CA ALA A 312 -0.30 -72.15 -58.64
C ALA A 312 -0.53 -71.72 -60.10
N ASP A 313 -1.06 -70.52 -60.31
CA ASP A 313 -1.29 -69.95 -61.65
C ASP A 313 0.03 -69.74 -62.41
N GLN A 314 1.07 -69.21 -61.74
CA GLN A 314 2.39 -69.07 -62.34
C GLN A 314 2.97 -70.42 -62.75
N LYS A 315 2.91 -71.43 -61.87
CA LYS A 315 3.38 -72.79 -62.19
C LYS A 315 2.60 -73.43 -63.33
N LEU A 316 1.29 -73.20 -63.39
CA LEU A 316 0.45 -73.66 -64.50
C LEU A 316 0.89 -73.01 -65.82
N ASN A 317 1.11 -71.70 -65.83
CA ASN A 317 1.58 -70.97 -67.01
C ASN A 317 2.99 -71.41 -67.47
N GLU A 318 3.92 -71.65 -66.53
CA GLU A 318 5.25 -72.19 -66.83
C GLU A 318 5.14 -73.58 -67.47
N LYS A 319 4.34 -74.48 -66.87
CA LYS A 319 4.13 -75.82 -67.41
C LYS A 319 3.42 -75.82 -68.75
N GLN A 320 2.52 -74.86 -68.99
CA GLN A 320 1.89 -74.70 -70.29
C GLN A 320 2.90 -74.28 -71.37
N LYS A 321 3.78 -73.31 -71.09
CA LYS A 321 4.86 -72.93 -72.02
C LYS A 321 5.82 -74.08 -72.32
N GLU A 322 6.25 -74.82 -71.30
CA GLU A 322 7.07 -76.02 -71.49
C GLU A 322 6.37 -77.06 -72.38
N ALA A 323 5.04 -77.23 -72.24
CA ALA A 323 4.28 -78.14 -73.08
C ALA A 323 4.17 -77.67 -74.54
N GLU A 324 4.00 -76.35 -74.77
CA GLU A 324 3.98 -75.75 -76.10
C GLU A 324 5.34 -75.90 -76.82
N GLU A 325 6.46 -75.72 -76.10
CA GLU A 325 7.82 -75.90 -76.65
C GLU A 325 8.16 -77.37 -77.02
N VAL A 326 7.45 -78.36 -76.47
CA VAL A 326 7.63 -79.79 -76.78
C VAL A 326 6.78 -80.23 -77.99
N CYS A 327 5.81 -79.41 -78.41
CA CYS A 327 4.91 -79.71 -79.53
C CYS A 327 5.33 -79.10 -80.88
N ASP A 328 6.36 -78.24 -80.90
CA ASP A 328 7.06 -77.76 -82.10
C ASP A 328 8.36 -78.58 -82.38
#